data_AF-A0A7S4C668-F1
#
_entry.id   AF-A0A7S4C668-F1
#
_cell.length_a   1.000
_cell.length_b   1.000
_cell.length_c   1.000
_cell.angle_alpha   90.00
_cell.angle_beta   90.00
_cell.angle_gamma   90.00
#
_symmetry.space_group_name_H-M   'P 1'
#
loop_
_entity.id
_entity.type
_entity.pdbx_description
1 polymer ?
#
loop_
_entity_poly.entity_id
_entity_poly.type
_entity_poly.pdbx_seq_one_letter_code
_entity_poly.pdbx_strand_id
1 'polypeptide(L)'
;QRARAFVATLPGIGDERADDVEAYEFMADFRVHARLAPATPMQTAQTVKAAYMTLPPSIGIPSIAESCFGCFDYTNGLADLVVGYMGAPFGEQDEMATAPLMVTVRNARGRAMLDRAVERGRVEIVRDGGHGGAALPATGDRRAITMQTVARDSMVRKLTEADYVPAERGVPAWLGDLLAWIICKTLPKGIEFARYSIDYHYLRNALFVERKLGKDRAEQHIPRYAKALMAAYEEDMQEKRRQAAAMLAAQNANNGANGQEAE
;
A
#
# COMPACT_ATOMS: atom_id res chain seq x y z
N GLN A 1 -9.28 3.73 18.11
CA GLN A 1 -8.92 5.17 18.09
C GLN A 1 -8.23 5.60 16.79
N ARG A 2 -7.04 5.09 16.43
CA ARG A 2 -6.37 5.49 15.16
C ARG A 2 -7.16 5.13 13.88
N ALA A 3 -7.71 3.93 13.80
CA ALA A 3 -8.54 3.52 12.66
C ALA A 3 -9.78 4.41 12.51
N ARG A 4 -10.48 4.70 13.62
CA ARG A 4 -11.60 5.66 13.65
C ARG A 4 -11.17 7.04 13.13
N ALA A 5 -10.06 7.58 13.63
CA ALA A 5 -9.54 8.87 13.20
C ALA A 5 -9.20 8.89 11.70
N PHE A 6 -8.67 7.79 11.16
CA PHE A 6 -8.43 7.64 9.73
C PHE A 6 -9.76 7.68 8.94
N VAL A 7 -10.71 6.81 9.27
CA VAL A 7 -11.97 6.71 8.48
C VAL A 7 -12.83 7.97 8.59
N ALA A 8 -12.74 8.72 9.70
CA ALA A 8 -13.41 10.00 9.86
C ALA A 8 -12.93 11.07 8.85
N THR A 9 -11.74 10.92 8.28
CA THR A 9 -11.23 11.84 7.24
C THR A 9 -11.77 11.54 5.85
N LEU A 10 -12.43 10.39 5.64
CA LEU A 10 -12.92 9.99 4.33
C LEU A 10 -14.14 10.86 3.94
N PRO A 11 -14.11 11.48 2.74
CA PRO A 11 -15.30 12.13 2.20
C PRO A 11 -16.51 11.19 2.19
N GLY A 12 -17.62 11.63 2.77
CA GLY A 12 -18.86 10.84 2.89
C GLY A 12 -18.95 9.97 4.15
N ILE A 13 -17.89 9.86 4.97
CA ILE A 13 -17.94 9.24 6.30
C ILE A 13 -18.01 10.33 7.39
N GLY A 14 -16.99 11.18 7.48
CA GLY A 14 -16.91 12.21 8.52
C GLY A 14 -16.82 11.64 9.94
N ASP A 15 -16.73 12.51 10.94
CA ASP A 15 -16.72 12.10 12.35
C ASP A 15 -18.06 11.48 12.78
N GLU A 16 -19.14 11.85 12.11
CA GLU A 16 -20.52 11.48 12.40
C GLU A 16 -20.85 10.03 12.06
N ARG A 17 -20.17 9.41 11.07
CA ARG A 17 -20.38 8.01 10.67
C ARG A 17 -19.14 7.14 10.86
N ALA A 18 -18.07 7.69 11.44
CA ALA A 18 -16.82 6.95 11.64
C ALA A 18 -17.01 5.68 12.49
N ASP A 19 -17.94 5.72 13.45
CA ASP A 19 -18.25 4.59 14.33
C ASP A 19 -19.13 3.52 13.64
N ASP A 20 -19.73 3.85 12.50
CA ASP A 20 -20.52 2.90 11.69
C ASP A 20 -19.64 2.10 10.71
N VAL A 21 -18.35 2.42 10.56
CA VAL A 21 -17.45 1.73 9.63
C VAL A 21 -17.01 0.38 10.20
N GLU A 22 -17.45 -0.72 9.58
CA GLU A 22 -17.09 -2.09 9.98
C GLU A 22 -15.72 -2.51 9.42
N ALA A 23 -15.41 -2.08 8.20
CA ALA A 23 -14.19 -2.43 7.49
C ALA A 23 -13.83 -1.35 6.47
N TYR A 24 -12.53 -1.17 6.22
CA TYR A 24 -12.04 -0.36 5.10
C TYR A 24 -10.87 -1.05 4.42
N GLU A 25 -10.64 -0.77 3.14
CA GLU A 25 -9.55 -1.36 2.36
C GLU A 25 -9.09 -0.40 1.26
N PHE A 26 -7.78 -0.44 0.97
CA PHE A 26 -7.16 0.31 -0.12
C PHE A 26 -7.26 -0.51 -1.42
N MET A 27 -8.23 -0.17 -2.27
CA MET A 27 -8.60 -0.97 -3.43
C MET A 27 -7.83 -0.61 -4.71
N ALA A 28 -7.80 -1.55 -5.66
CA ALA A 28 -7.03 -1.44 -6.90
C ALA A 28 -7.52 -0.34 -7.86
N ASP A 29 -8.70 0.23 -7.62
CA ASP A 29 -9.27 1.37 -8.34
C ASP A 29 -8.86 2.73 -7.76
N PHE A 30 -7.78 2.79 -6.96
CA PHE A 30 -7.26 4.00 -6.33
C PHE A 30 -8.28 4.69 -5.41
N ARG A 31 -9.17 3.89 -4.80
CA ARG A 31 -10.13 4.33 -3.79
C ARG A 31 -9.98 3.53 -2.50
N VAL A 32 -10.19 4.21 -1.38
CA VAL A 32 -10.45 3.55 -0.09
C VAL A 32 -11.92 3.19 -0.08
N HIS A 33 -12.21 1.90 -0.03
CA HIS A 33 -13.57 1.44 0.20
C HIS A 33 -13.78 1.36 1.71
N ALA A 34 -14.82 1.99 2.23
CA ALA A 34 -15.23 1.91 3.63
C ALA A 34 -16.66 1.36 3.68
N ARG A 35 -16.81 0.16 4.26
CA ARG A 35 -18.09 -0.53 4.43
C ARG A 35 -18.72 -0.10 5.75
N LEU A 36 -19.95 0.40 5.68
CA LEU A 36 -20.74 0.78 6.85
C LEU A 36 -21.70 -0.33 7.25
N ALA A 37 -21.89 -0.47 8.56
CA ALA A 37 -22.92 -1.33 9.13
C ALA A 37 -24.30 -0.94 8.58
N PRO A 38 -25.18 -1.91 8.28
CA PRO A 38 -26.56 -1.62 7.96
C PRO A 38 -27.25 -0.89 9.12
N ALA A 39 -27.97 0.20 8.85
CA ALA A 39 -28.70 0.89 9.91
C ALA A 39 -29.87 0.06 10.46
N THR A 40 -30.37 -0.90 9.67
CA THR A 40 -31.36 -1.90 10.11
C THR A 40 -31.04 -3.28 9.51
N PRO A 41 -31.53 -4.39 10.11
CA PRO A 41 -31.34 -5.73 9.56
C PRO A 41 -31.90 -5.95 8.15
N MET A 42 -32.79 -5.06 7.69
CA MET A 42 -33.42 -5.13 6.36
C MET A 42 -32.66 -4.34 5.29
N GLN A 43 -31.69 -3.50 5.68
CA GLN A 43 -30.91 -2.70 4.74
C GLN A 43 -29.63 -3.43 4.32
N THR A 44 -29.21 -3.21 3.08
CA THR A 44 -27.91 -3.65 2.60
C THR A 44 -26.81 -2.73 3.13
N ALA A 45 -25.67 -3.31 3.50
CA ALA A 45 -24.49 -2.53 3.87
C ALA A 45 -24.09 -1.58 2.73
N GLN A 46 -23.74 -0.35 3.07
CA GLN A 46 -23.27 0.66 2.11
C GLN A 46 -21.75 0.62 2.04
N THR A 47 -21.18 0.79 0.84
CA THR A 47 -19.75 1.05 0.65
C THR A 47 -19.55 2.50 0.20
N VAL A 48 -18.81 3.29 0.98
CA VAL A 48 -18.31 4.60 0.56
C VAL A 48 -16.94 4.42 -0.10
N LYS A 49 -16.73 5.05 -1.26
CA LYS A 49 -15.53 4.85 -2.09
C LYS A 49 -14.78 6.17 -2.30
N ALA A 50 -13.92 6.54 -1.35
CA ALA A 50 -13.17 7.78 -1.38
C ALA A 50 -11.87 7.63 -2.18
N ALA A 51 -11.64 8.47 -3.19
CA ALA A 51 -10.39 8.44 -3.97
C ALA A 51 -9.16 8.77 -3.10
N TYR A 52 -8.03 8.10 -3.32
CA TYR A 52 -6.81 8.28 -2.51
C TYR A 52 -6.34 9.74 -2.42
N MET A 53 -6.48 10.48 -3.52
CA MET A 53 -6.04 11.88 -3.60
C MET A 53 -6.86 12.82 -2.70
N THR A 54 -8.03 12.37 -2.22
CA THR A 54 -8.85 13.12 -1.26
C THR A 54 -8.37 12.97 0.18
N LEU A 55 -7.54 11.95 0.46
CA LEU A 55 -6.97 11.74 1.78
C LEU A 55 -5.96 12.84 2.11
N PRO A 56 -5.99 13.41 3.32
CA PRO A 56 -4.94 14.31 3.77
C PRO A 56 -3.57 13.60 3.80
N PRO A 57 -2.51 14.12 3.14
CA PRO A 57 -1.17 13.56 3.29
C PRO A 57 -0.69 13.48 4.74
N SER A 58 -1.17 14.36 5.62
CA SER A 58 -0.85 14.40 7.05
C SER A 58 -1.28 13.15 7.82
N ILE A 59 -2.34 12.45 7.38
CA ILE A 59 -2.81 11.22 8.05
C ILE A 59 -2.04 9.97 7.62
N GLY A 60 -1.33 10.00 6.49
CA GLY A 60 -0.67 8.81 5.94
C GLY A 60 0.40 8.24 6.86
N ILE A 61 1.39 9.05 7.24
CA ILE A 61 2.52 8.60 8.07
C ILE A 61 2.08 8.14 9.47
N PRO A 62 1.25 8.89 10.23
CA PRO A 62 0.83 8.48 11.57
C PRO A 62 -0.06 7.23 11.60
N SER A 63 -0.71 6.91 10.48
CA SER A 63 -1.58 5.74 10.34
C SER A 63 -0.80 4.44 10.11
N ILE A 64 0.48 4.52 9.74
CA ILE A 64 1.33 3.37 9.45
C ILE A 64 2.35 3.20 10.59
N ALA A 65 2.39 2.02 11.20
CA ALA A 65 3.37 1.73 12.25
C ALA A 65 4.80 1.69 11.68
N GLU A 66 5.80 2.09 12.46
CA GLU A 66 7.22 2.04 12.04
C GLU A 66 7.66 0.63 11.60
N SER A 67 7.14 -0.41 12.25
CA SER A 67 7.41 -1.80 11.85
C SER A 67 6.93 -2.12 10.44
N CYS A 68 5.84 -1.51 9.99
CA CYS A 68 5.33 -1.68 8.62
C CYS A 68 6.24 -1.01 7.58
N PHE A 69 6.89 0.10 7.94
CA PHE A 69 7.94 0.70 7.12
C PHE A 69 9.25 -0.11 7.13
N GLY A 70 9.40 -1.02 8.09
CA GLY A 70 10.50 -2.00 8.12
C GLY A 70 10.16 -3.36 7.50
N CYS A 71 8.95 -3.58 6.99
CA CYS A 71 8.52 -4.89 6.49
C CYS A 71 8.91 -5.11 5.01
N PHE A 72 9.39 -6.31 4.69
CA PHE A 72 9.67 -6.75 3.31
C PHE A 72 8.99 -8.07 2.97
N ASP A 73 7.94 -8.43 3.70
CA ASP A 73 7.21 -9.69 3.51
C ASP A 73 5.75 -9.46 3.10
N TYR A 74 5.54 -8.66 2.06
CA TYR A 74 4.19 -8.26 1.64
C TYR A 74 3.36 -9.44 1.12
N THR A 75 4.03 -10.49 0.62
CA THR A 75 3.37 -11.70 0.11
C THR A 75 3.22 -12.80 1.14
N ASN A 76 3.63 -12.59 2.39
CA ASN A 76 3.65 -13.60 3.45
C ASN A 76 4.35 -14.90 2.99
N GLY A 77 5.67 -14.79 2.80
CA GLY A 77 6.52 -15.78 2.14
C GLY A 77 6.64 -17.10 2.88
N LEU A 78 6.35 -17.13 4.18
CA LEU A 78 6.45 -18.32 5.04
C LEU A 78 5.12 -19.06 5.23
N ALA A 79 4.00 -18.51 4.76
CA ALA A 79 2.70 -19.17 4.87
C ALA A 79 2.60 -20.42 3.98
N ASP A 80 1.69 -21.33 4.33
CA ASP A 80 1.33 -22.46 3.47
C ASP A 80 0.36 -22.03 2.34
N LEU A 81 -0.58 -21.15 2.69
CA LEU A 81 -1.61 -20.58 1.82
C LEU A 81 -1.77 -19.09 2.14
N VAL A 82 -1.80 -18.24 1.13
CA VAL A 82 -1.99 -16.78 1.28
C VAL A 82 -3.25 -16.37 0.56
N VAL A 83 -4.09 -15.58 1.22
CA VAL A 83 -5.31 -14.99 0.64
C VAL A 83 -5.18 -13.47 0.70
N GLY A 84 -5.43 -12.81 -0.42
CA GLY A 84 -5.41 -11.36 -0.53
C GLY A 84 -6.12 -10.91 -1.80
N TYR A 85 -5.94 -9.66 -2.22
CA TYR A 85 -6.65 -9.11 -3.39
C TYR A 85 -5.72 -8.45 -4.41
N MET A 86 -4.46 -8.16 -4.06
CA MET A 86 -3.56 -7.33 -4.88
C MET A 86 -3.37 -7.81 -6.33
N GLY A 87 -3.37 -9.12 -6.56
CA GLY A 87 -3.23 -9.69 -7.91
C GLY A 87 -4.54 -10.18 -8.52
N ALA A 88 -5.66 -10.01 -7.83
CA ALA A 88 -6.96 -10.41 -8.33
C ALA A 88 -7.42 -9.43 -9.43
N PRO A 89 -8.18 -9.89 -10.43
CA PRO A 89 -8.90 -8.98 -11.31
C PRO A 89 -9.81 -8.05 -10.50
N PHE A 90 -9.85 -6.77 -10.86
CA PHE A 90 -10.73 -5.79 -10.24
C PHE A 90 -11.37 -4.95 -11.34
N GLY A 91 -12.70 -5.05 -11.46
CA GLY A 91 -13.53 -4.34 -12.42
C GLY A 91 -14.20 -3.10 -11.82
N GLU A 92 -14.81 -2.28 -12.69
CA GLU A 92 -15.46 -1.03 -12.27
C GLU A 92 -16.65 -1.23 -11.33
N GLN A 93 -17.31 -2.39 -11.41
CA GLN A 93 -18.48 -2.74 -10.58
C GLN A 93 -18.08 -3.46 -9.28
N ASP A 94 -16.80 -3.82 -9.13
CA ASP A 94 -16.35 -4.59 -7.98
C ASP A 94 -16.29 -3.71 -6.73
N GLU A 95 -16.61 -4.32 -5.59
CA GLU A 95 -16.45 -3.72 -4.27
C GLU A 95 -15.58 -4.61 -3.39
N MET A 96 -15.16 -4.11 -2.24
CA MET A 96 -14.34 -4.88 -1.31
C MET A 96 -15.01 -6.20 -0.90
N ALA A 97 -16.35 -6.21 -0.79
CA ALA A 97 -17.12 -7.37 -0.37
C ALA A 97 -17.48 -8.34 -1.50
N THR A 98 -17.33 -7.94 -2.77
CA THR A 98 -17.81 -8.72 -3.93
C THR A 98 -16.69 -9.10 -4.89
N ALA A 99 -15.55 -8.40 -4.85
CA ALA A 99 -14.40 -8.68 -5.69
C ALA A 99 -13.83 -10.08 -5.42
N PRO A 100 -13.33 -10.76 -6.48
CA PRO A 100 -12.60 -12.00 -6.28
C PRO A 100 -11.31 -11.76 -5.48
N LEU A 101 -10.91 -12.76 -4.70
CA LEU A 101 -9.64 -12.77 -3.99
C LEU A 101 -8.61 -13.58 -4.77
N MET A 102 -7.34 -13.19 -4.64
CA MET A 102 -6.20 -13.98 -5.06
C MET A 102 -5.79 -14.95 -3.95
N VAL A 103 -5.67 -16.22 -4.31
CA VAL A 103 -5.13 -17.26 -3.44
C VAL A 103 -3.78 -17.72 -3.98
N THR A 104 -2.73 -17.67 -3.15
CA THR A 104 -1.39 -18.18 -3.47
C THR A 104 -1.11 -19.43 -2.64
N VAL A 105 -1.09 -20.58 -3.32
CA VAL A 105 -0.70 -21.87 -2.72
C VAL A 105 0.81 -21.99 -2.76
N ARG A 106 1.46 -22.15 -1.60
CA ARG A 106 2.93 -22.18 -1.52
C ARG A 106 3.51 -23.59 -1.38
N ASN A 107 2.72 -24.53 -0.86
CA ASN A 107 3.14 -25.92 -0.68
C ASN A 107 1.94 -26.88 -0.61
N ALA A 108 2.24 -28.17 -0.47
CA ALA A 108 1.24 -29.25 -0.40
C ALA A 108 0.25 -29.08 0.77
N ARG A 109 0.69 -28.51 1.91
CA ARG A 109 -0.21 -28.26 3.05
C ARG A 109 -1.22 -27.16 2.71
N GLY A 110 -0.76 -26.08 2.09
CA GLY A 110 -1.64 -25.01 1.61
C GLY A 110 -2.62 -25.49 0.52
N ARG A 111 -2.17 -26.38 -0.37
CA ARG A 111 -3.05 -27.01 -1.37
C ARG A 111 -4.16 -27.79 -0.69
N ALA A 112 -3.81 -28.64 0.28
CA ALA A 112 -4.78 -29.41 1.04
C ALA A 112 -5.79 -28.50 1.78
N MET A 113 -5.36 -27.35 2.32
CA MET A 113 -6.27 -26.38 2.93
C MET A 113 -7.27 -25.82 1.91
N LEU A 114 -6.80 -25.42 0.73
CA LEU A 114 -7.66 -24.89 -0.34
C LEU A 114 -8.64 -25.96 -0.84
N ASP A 115 -8.16 -27.18 -1.10
CA ASP A 115 -8.99 -28.31 -1.53
C ASP A 115 -10.15 -28.55 -0.57
N ARG A 116 -9.88 -28.56 0.74
CA ARG A 116 -10.92 -28.76 1.76
C ARG A 116 -11.96 -27.65 1.77
N ALA A 117 -11.56 -26.41 1.49
CA ALA A 117 -12.49 -25.28 1.42
C ALA A 117 -13.41 -25.40 0.19
N VAL A 118 -12.84 -25.79 -0.95
CA VAL A 118 -13.58 -26.04 -2.20
C VAL A 118 -14.52 -27.25 -2.07
N GLU A 119 -14.03 -28.37 -1.56
CA GLU A 119 -14.82 -29.59 -1.29
C GLU A 119 -16.04 -29.30 -0.40
N ARG A 120 -15.92 -28.37 0.54
CA ARG A 120 -16.99 -27.96 1.45
C ARG A 120 -17.90 -26.85 0.89
N GLY A 121 -17.70 -26.45 -0.36
CA GLY A 121 -18.47 -25.37 -1.01
C GLY A 121 -18.30 -24.00 -0.32
N ARG A 122 -17.16 -23.76 0.36
CA ARG A 122 -16.88 -22.50 1.04
C ARG A 122 -16.18 -21.49 0.14
N VAL A 123 -15.51 -21.97 -0.90
CA VAL A 123 -14.77 -21.17 -1.87
C VAL A 123 -15.03 -21.73 -3.26
N GLU A 124 -15.27 -20.84 -4.21
CA GLU A 124 -15.32 -21.15 -5.62
C GLU A 124 -14.02 -20.68 -6.29
N ILE A 125 -13.40 -21.55 -7.09
CA ILE A 125 -12.22 -21.18 -7.88
C ILE A 125 -12.71 -20.65 -9.23
N VAL A 126 -12.71 -19.33 -9.38
CA VAL A 126 -13.15 -18.66 -10.62
C VAL A 126 -12.11 -18.74 -11.74
N ARG A 127 -10.83 -18.94 -11.39
CA ARG A 127 -9.72 -19.10 -12.34
C ARG A 127 -8.52 -19.75 -11.69
N ASP A 128 -8.01 -20.81 -12.30
CA ASP A 128 -6.72 -21.42 -11.98
C ASP A 128 -5.58 -20.82 -12.82
N GLY A 129 -4.38 -20.76 -12.26
CA GLY A 129 -3.18 -20.29 -12.95
C GLY A 129 -1.96 -20.16 -12.05
N GLY A 130 -0.85 -19.68 -12.59
CA GLY A 130 0.40 -19.46 -11.86
C GLY A 130 1.56 -20.33 -12.33
N HIS A 131 2.50 -20.65 -11.44
CA HIS A 131 3.73 -21.35 -11.79
C HIS A 131 3.44 -22.75 -12.36
N GLY A 132 3.85 -23.00 -13.60
CA GLY A 132 3.60 -24.27 -14.31
C GLY A 132 2.17 -24.43 -14.86
N GLY A 133 1.32 -23.42 -14.74
CA GLY A 133 -0.06 -23.41 -15.25
C GLY A 133 -0.35 -22.25 -16.20
N ALA A 134 -1.64 -21.94 -16.38
CA ALA A 134 -2.07 -20.80 -17.19
C ALA A 134 -1.59 -19.47 -16.60
N ALA A 135 -1.25 -18.51 -17.46
CA ALA A 135 -0.90 -17.17 -17.01
C ALA A 135 -2.12 -16.48 -16.39
N LEU A 136 -1.94 -15.96 -15.17
CA LEU A 136 -2.94 -15.06 -14.56
C LEU A 136 -2.89 -13.69 -15.24
N PRO A 137 -4.01 -12.93 -15.28
CA PRO A 137 -4.06 -11.62 -15.91
C PRO A 137 -2.95 -10.70 -15.42
N ALA A 138 -2.18 -10.16 -16.35
CA ALA A 138 -1.14 -9.17 -16.10
C ALA A 138 -1.08 -8.25 -17.33
N THR A 139 -1.37 -6.97 -17.15
CA THR A 139 -1.36 -5.99 -18.24
C THR A 139 -0.75 -4.67 -17.76
N GLY A 140 -0.12 -3.95 -18.68
CA GLY A 140 0.51 -2.65 -18.41
C GLY A 140 1.98 -2.77 -18.03
N ASP A 141 2.60 -1.63 -17.76
CA ASP A 141 3.96 -1.52 -17.22
C ASP A 141 3.90 -0.75 -15.91
N ARG A 142 4.38 -1.38 -14.84
CA ARG A 142 4.40 -0.80 -13.50
C ARG A 142 5.53 0.19 -13.24
N ARG A 143 6.61 0.18 -14.02
CA ARG A 143 7.88 0.83 -13.62
C ARG A 143 7.70 2.34 -13.41
N ALA A 144 7.07 3.00 -14.39
CA ALA A 144 6.86 4.45 -14.36
C ALA A 144 5.96 4.88 -13.19
N ILE A 145 4.83 4.20 -13.00
CA ILE A 145 3.92 4.52 -11.89
C ILE A 145 4.55 4.21 -10.53
N THR A 146 5.36 3.16 -10.42
CA THR A 146 6.11 2.83 -9.20
C THR A 146 6.95 4.02 -8.75
N MET A 147 7.80 4.55 -9.64
CA MET A 147 8.66 5.68 -9.29
C MET A 147 7.90 6.98 -9.05
N GLN A 148 6.79 7.22 -9.77
CA GLN A 148 5.91 8.36 -9.50
C GLN A 148 5.27 8.26 -8.11
N THR A 149 4.83 7.07 -7.70
CA THR A 149 4.28 6.83 -6.36
C THR A 149 5.34 6.99 -5.29
N VAL A 150 6.54 6.40 -5.46
CA VAL A 150 7.68 6.59 -4.56
C VAL A 150 8.00 8.08 -4.38
N ALA A 151 8.08 8.85 -5.47
CA ALA A 151 8.43 10.26 -5.40
C ALA A 151 7.38 11.13 -4.69
N ARG A 152 6.10 10.70 -4.69
CA ARG A 152 4.98 11.45 -4.11
C ARG A 152 4.58 10.97 -2.72
N ASP A 153 5.06 9.80 -2.29
CA ASP A 153 4.72 9.22 -0.99
C ASP A 153 5.19 10.11 0.17
N SER A 154 4.29 10.35 1.13
CA SER A 154 4.56 11.24 2.26
C SER A 154 5.76 10.81 3.09
N MET A 155 5.98 9.49 3.28
CA MET A 155 7.14 9.01 4.03
C MET A 155 8.42 9.29 3.25
N VAL A 156 8.47 8.98 1.96
CA VAL A 156 9.64 9.30 1.12
C VAL A 156 9.94 10.79 1.15
N ARG A 157 8.93 11.64 0.92
CA ARG A 157 9.11 13.10 0.96
C ARG A 157 9.62 13.58 2.31
N LYS A 158 9.09 13.06 3.43
CA LYS A 158 9.59 13.34 4.77
C LYS A 158 11.05 12.92 4.98
N LEU A 159 11.53 11.92 4.24
CA LEU A 159 12.91 11.45 4.32
C LEU A 159 13.85 12.19 3.37
N THR A 160 13.33 12.86 2.33
CA THR A 160 14.15 13.44 1.24
C THR A 160 14.03 14.95 1.07
N GLU A 161 12.98 15.57 1.60
CA GLU A 161 12.68 17.00 1.44
C GLU A 161 12.70 17.71 2.81
N ALA A 162 13.59 18.69 2.98
CA ALA A 162 13.81 19.34 4.27
C ALA A 162 12.63 20.22 4.73
N ASP A 163 11.91 20.81 3.79
CA ASP A 163 10.78 21.71 3.97
C ASP A 163 9.41 21.03 3.80
N TYR A 164 9.39 19.69 3.68
CA TYR A 164 8.15 18.97 3.47
C TYR A 164 7.26 19.01 4.70
N VAL A 165 6.15 19.73 4.57
CA VAL A 165 5.02 19.73 5.50
C VAL A 165 3.86 19.00 4.83
N PRO A 166 3.39 17.87 5.39
CA PRO A 166 2.21 17.18 4.89
C PRO A 166 0.98 18.10 4.89
N ALA A 167 0.25 18.14 3.77
CA ALA A 167 -0.97 18.92 3.70
C ALA A 167 -2.07 18.32 4.61
N GLU A 168 -2.84 19.20 5.26
CA GLU A 168 -3.97 18.80 6.13
C GLU A 168 -5.25 18.48 5.36
N ARG A 169 -5.25 18.69 4.04
CA ARG A 169 -6.38 18.38 3.16
C ARG A 169 -5.88 17.77 1.86
N GLY A 170 -6.61 16.77 1.37
CA GLY A 170 -6.45 16.26 0.01
C GLY A 170 -7.15 17.17 -1.01
N VAL A 171 -7.23 16.72 -2.26
CA VAL A 171 -7.97 17.42 -3.31
C VAL A 171 -9.49 17.33 -3.07
N PRO A 172 -10.30 18.28 -3.58
CA PRO A 172 -11.76 18.18 -3.50
C PRO A 172 -12.28 16.86 -4.07
N ALA A 173 -13.34 16.30 -3.48
CA ALA A 173 -13.86 14.97 -3.81
C ALA A 173 -14.12 14.76 -5.32
N TRP A 174 -14.78 15.72 -5.97
CA TRP A 174 -15.07 15.67 -7.42
C TRP A 174 -13.79 15.58 -8.27
N LEU A 175 -12.73 16.27 -7.86
CA LEU A 175 -11.44 16.26 -8.56
C LEU A 175 -10.70 14.95 -8.26
N GLY A 176 -10.78 14.46 -7.03
CA GLY A 176 -10.24 13.16 -6.64
C GLY A 176 -10.86 12.02 -7.44
N ASP A 177 -12.18 12.02 -7.60
CA ASP A 177 -12.93 11.05 -8.41
C ASP A 177 -12.48 11.07 -9.88
N LEU A 178 -12.34 12.27 -10.46
CA LEU A 178 -11.86 12.45 -11.83
C LEU A 178 -10.44 11.90 -11.99
N LEU A 179 -9.52 12.26 -11.08
CA LEU A 179 -8.14 11.79 -11.13
C LEU A 179 -8.04 10.27 -10.95
N ALA A 180 -8.82 9.68 -10.04
CA ALA A 180 -8.87 8.24 -9.85
C ALA A 180 -9.35 7.53 -11.13
N TRP A 181 -10.40 8.04 -11.76
CA TRP A 181 -10.89 7.49 -13.02
C TRP A 181 -9.85 7.54 -14.15
N ILE A 182 -9.10 8.65 -14.28
CA ILE A 182 -8.02 8.77 -15.27
C ILE A 182 -6.90 7.76 -14.97
N ILE A 183 -6.46 7.69 -13.72
CA ILE A 183 -5.36 6.81 -13.31
C ILE A 183 -5.74 5.34 -13.53
N CYS A 184 -6.95 4.92 -13.14
CA CYS A 184 -7.39 3.53 -13.29
C CYS A 184 -7.41 3.00 -14.74
N LYS A 185 -7.43 3.90 -15.73
CA LYS A 185 -7.32 3.53 -17.14
C LYS A 185 -5.89 3.22 -17.57
N THR A 186 -4.89 3.81 -16.92
CA THR A 186 -3.47 3.70 -17.29
C THR A 186 -2.67 2.82 -16.34
N LEU A 187 -3.25 2.42 -15.20
CA LEU A 187 -2.59 1.53 -14.26
C LEU A 187 -2.35 0.12 -14.80
N PRO A 188 -1.27 -0.54 -14.32
CA PRO A 188 -1.16 -1.97 -14.47
C PRO A 188 -2.32 -2.69 -13.78
N LYS A 189 -2.70 -3.87 -14.27
CA LYS A 189 -3.82 -4.67 -13.72
C LYS A 189 -3.39 -6.11 -13.41
N GLY A 190 -4.13 -6.74 -12.50
CA GLY A 190 -3.90 -8.11 -12.05
C GLY A 190 -2.53 -8.28 -11.41
N ILE A 191 -1.78 -9.32 -11.80
CA ILE A 191 -0.45 -9.59 -11.23
C ILE A 191 0.52 -8.41 -11.41
N GLU A 192 0.38 -7.63 -12.49
CA GLU A 192 1.25 -6.46 -12.70
C GLU A 192 0.95 -5.34 -11.70
N PHE A 193 -0.30 -5.19 -11.27
CA PHE A 193 -0.67 -4.27 -10.17
C PHE A 193 -0.09 -4.76 -8.84
N ALA A 194 -0.15 -6.07 -8.56
CA ALA A 194 0.47 -6.63 -7.36
C ALA A 194 1.97 -6.34 -7.32
N ARG A 195 2.68 -6.52 -8.45
CA ARG A 195 4.09 -6.16 -8.57
C ARG A 195 4.32 -4.67 -8.35
N TYR A 196 3.49 -3.79 -8.92
CA TYR A 196 3.55 -2.35 -8.68
C TYR A 196 3.51 -2.05 -7.17
N SER A 197 2.52 -2.62 -6.47
CA SER A 197 2.36 -2.38 -5.03
C SER A 197 3.55 -2.89 -4.24
N ILE A 198 4.07 -4.08 -4.57
CA ILE A 198 5.26 -4.65 -3.92
C ILE A 198 6.50 -3.77 -4.16
N ASP A 199 6.76 -3.40 -5.41
CA ASP A 199 7.93 -2.60 -5.79
C ASP A 199 7.92 -1.26 -5.03
N TYR A 200 6.80 -0.52 -5.10
CA TYR A 200 6.67 0.76 -4.40
C TYR A 200 6.91 0.63 -2.88
N HIS A 201 6.27 -0.34 -2.23
CA HIS A 201 6.39 -0.51 -0.79
C HIS A 201 7.82 -0.89 -0.37
N TYR A 202 8.49 -1.77 -1.13
CA TYR A 202 9.86 -2.16 -0.81
C TYR A 202 10.83 -1.00 -1.01
N LEU A 203 10.69 -0.21 -2.08
CA LEU A 203 11.54 0.96 -2.32
C LEU A 203 11.39 2.02 -1.23
N ARG A 204 10.15 2.34 -0.83
CA ARG A 204 9.88 3.25 0.30
C ARG A 204 10.48 2.71 1.60
N ASN A 205 10.24 1.44 1.88
CA ASN A 205 10.70 0.80 3.11
C ASN A 205 12.23 0.72 3.17
N ALA A 206 12.91 0.51 2.04
CA ALA A 206 14.37 0.54 1.94
C ALA A 206 14.93 1.89 2.38
N LEU A 207 14.39 3.00 1.86
CA LEU A 207 14.80 4.35 2.29
C LEU A 207 14.58 4.56 3.80
N PHE A 208 13.44 4.08 4.32
CA PHE A 208 13.14 4.19 5.75
C PHE A 208 14.14 3.42 6.61
N VAL A 209 14.43 2.15 6.29
CA VAL A 209 15.35 1.33 7.10
C VAL A 209 16.80 1.77 6.95
N GLU A 210 17.22 2.20 5.76
CA GLU A 210 18.55 2.79 5.52
C GLU A 210 18.74 4.03 6.42
N ARG A 211 17.70 4.88 6.52
CA ARG A 211 17.71 6.08 7.36
C ARG A 211 17.68 5.75 8.86
N LYS A 212 16.85 4.80 9.29
CA LYS A 212 16.57 4.51 10.71
C LYS A 212 17.60 3.59 11.33
N LEU A 213 18.07 2.57 10.61
CA LEU A 213 18.97 1.53 11.12
C LEU A 213 20.43 1.79 10.72
N GLY A 214 20.68 2.65 9.73
CA GLY A 214 21.97 2.82 9.10
C GLY A 214 22.24 1.73 8.04
N LYS A 215 23.19 2.01 7.15
CA LYS A 215 23.46 1.20 5.95
C LYS A 215 23.74 -0.27 6.27
N ASP A 216 24.62 -0.55 7.22
CA ASP A 216 25.07 -1.93 7.50
C ASP A 216 23.95 -2.81 8.08
N ARG A 217 23.15 -2.25 9.00
CA ARG A 217 21.99 -2.97 9.57
C ARG A 217 20.86 -3.10 8.57
N ALA A 218 20.61 -2.07 7.76
CA ALA A 218 19.63 -2.14 6.68
C ALA A 218 20.01 -3.24 5.67
N GLU A 219 21.29 -3.35 5.31
CA GLU A 219 21.78 -4.39 4.41
C GLU A 219 21.55 -5.80 4.97
N GLN A 220 21.68 -6.01 6.28
CA GLN A 220 21.36 -7.31 6.91
C GLN A 220 19.84 -7.56 7.01
N HIS A 221 19.06 -6.50 7.23
CA HIS A 221 17.62 -6.55 7.44
C HIS A 221 16.84 -6.81 6.15
N ILE A 222 17.25 -6.20 5.03
CA ILE A 222 16.54 -6.32 3.75
C ILE A 222 16.82 -7.71 3.13
N PRO A 223 15.78 -8.54 2.90
CA PRO A 223 15.96 -9.86 2.33
C PRO A 223 16.54 -9.82 0.90
N ARG A 224 17.28 -10.88 0.53
CA ARG A 224 17.92 -11.00 -0.80
C ARG A 224 16.94 -10.85 -1.97
N TYR A 225 15.73 -11.42 -1.86
CA TYR A 225 14.72 -11.30 -2.92
C TYR A 225 14.22 -9.87 -3.09
N ALA A 226 14.11 -9.11 -1.99
CA ALA A 226 13.69 -7.72 -2.02
C ALA A 226 14.76 -6.86 -2.70
N LYS A 227 16.04 -7.08 -2.37
CA LYS A 227 17.16 -6.41 -3.07
C LYS A 227 17.18 -6.73 -4.56
N ALA A 228 17.02 -8.00 -4.93
CA ALA A 228 17.01 -8.42 -6.33
C ALA A 228 15.88 -7.74 -7.13
N LEU A 229 14.70 -7.59 -6.52
CA LEU A 229 13.58 -6.86 -7.11
C LEU A 229 13.88 -5.36 -7.23
N MET A 230 14.40 -4.74 -6.16
CA MET A 230 14.71 -3.31 -6.15
C MET A 230 15.90 -2.92 -7.03
N ALA A 231 16.80 -3.86 -7.36
CA ALA A 231 17.95 -3.61 -8.23
C ALA A 231 17.55 -3.04 -9.60
N ALA A 232 16.35 -3.38 -10.10
CA ALA A 232 15.83 -2.81 -11.32
C ALA A 232 15.64 -1.28 -11.25
N TYR A 233 15.46 -0.71 -10.06
CA TYR A 233 15.20 0.71 -9.80
C TYR A 233 16.41 1.44 -9.22
N GLU A 234 17.58 0.81 -9.17
CA GLU A 234 18.74 1.37 -8.45
C GLU A 234 19.13 2.75 -8.97
N GLU A 235 19.20 2.93 -10.30
CA GLU A 235 19.50 4.23 -10.92
C GLU A 235 18.47 5.30 -10.53
N ASP A 236 17.18 4.97 -10.56
CA ASP A 236 16.09 5.88 -10.20
C ASP A 236 16.12 6.27 -8.71
N MET A 237 16.61 5.36 -7.85
CA MET A 237 16.68 5.54 -6.39
C MET A 237 17.93 6.27 -5.92
N GLN A 238 19.00 6.35 -6.73
CA GLN A 238 20.24 7.04 -6.34
C GLN A 238 19.98 8.48 -5.91
N GLU A 239 19.18 9.22 -6.68
CA GLU A 239 18.85 10.60 -6.35
C GLU A 239 18.09 10.70 -5.03
N LYS A 240 17.11 9.81 -4.80
CA LYS A 240 16.36 9.79 -3.54
C LYS A 240 17.24 9.48 -2.34
N ARG A 241 18.19 8.56 -2.47
CA ARG A 241 19.18 8.27 -1.41
C ARG A 241 20.12 9.44 -1.16
N ARG A 242 20.57 10.15 -2.21
CA ARG A 242 21.38 11.37 -2.07
C ARG A 242 20.63 12.45 -1.28
N GLN A 243 19.37 12.70 -1.65
CA GLN A 243 18.50 13.65 -0.97
C GLN A 243 18.32 13.29 0.51
N ALA A 244 18.05 12.02 0.81
CA ALA A 244 17.90 11.54 2.19
C ALA A 244 19.19 11.68 3.02
N ALA A 245 20.35 11.39 2.42
CA ALA A 245 21.64 11.53 3.08
C ALA A 245 21.97 13.01 3.38
N ALA A 246 21.70 13.91 2.44
CA ALA A 246 21.91 15.35 2.62
C ALA A 246 21.00 15.90 3.75
N MET A 247 19.74 15.49 3.77
CA MET A 247 18.79 15.86 4.83
C MET A 247 19.25 15.37 6.22
N LEU A 248 19.73 14.13 6.31
CA LEU A 248 20.29 13.59 7.56
C LEU A 248 21.50 14.39 8.04
N ALA A 249 22.43 14.72 7.14
CA ALA A 249 23.62 15.49 7.48
C ALA A 249 23.25 16.89 8.02
N ALA A 250 22.31 17.58 7.37
CA ALA A 250 21.83 18.89 7.82
C ALA A 250 21.15 18.82 9.20
N GLN A 251 20.35 17.80 9.46
CA GLN A 251 19.70 17.59 10.77
C GLN A 251 20.72 17.34 11.89
N ASN A 252 21.75 16.52 11.61
CA ASN A 252 22.82 16.27 12.57
C ASN A 252 23.65 17.52 12.86
N ALA A 253 23.94 18.34 11.85
CA ALA A 253 24.67 19.60 12.02
C ALA A 253 23.89 20.59 12.90
N ASN A 254 22.59 20.75 12.67
CA ASN A 254 21.74 21.63 13.50
C ASN A 254 21.62 21.14 14.95
N ASN A 255 21.50 19.84 15.17
CA ASN A 255 21.45 19.28 16.52
C ASN A 255 22.79 19.43 17.26
N GLY A 256 23.92 19.32 16.55
CA GLY A 256 25.25 19.57 17.11
C GLY A 256 25.47 21.03 17.49
N ALA A 257 25.00 21.98 16.67
CA ALA A 257 25.09 23.41 16.95
C ALA A 257 24.22 23.81 18.17
N ASN A 258 22.96 23.35 18.22
CA ASN A 258 22.06 23.64 19.34
C ASN A 258 22.49 22.96 20.66
N GLY A 259 23.23 21.85 20.59
CA GLY A 259 23.79 21.18 21.76
C GLY A 259 25.01 21.90 22.36
N GLN A 260 25.69 22.75 21.58
CA GLN A 260 26.83 23.56 22.04
C GLN A 260 26.43 24.93 22.61
N GLU A 261 25.24 25.44 22.29
CA GLU A 261 24.68 26.66 22.90
C GLU A 261 23.98 26.40 24.26
N ALA A 262 23.82 25.13 24.65
CA ALA A 262 23.15 24.71 25.88
C ALA A 262 24.11 24.25 27.01
N GLU A 263 25.43 24.35 26.80
CA GLU A 263 26.49 24.20 27.83
C GLU A 263 27.11 25.57 28.17
#